data_AF-A0A1H8MJ59-F1
#
_entry.id   AF-A0A1H8MJ59-F1
#
_cell.length_a   1.000
_cell.length_b   1.000
_cell.length_c   1.000
_cell.angle_alpha   90.00
_cell.angle_beta   90.00
_cell.angle_gamma   90.00
#
_symmetry.space_group_name_H-M   'P 1'
#
loop_
_entity.id
_entity.type
_entity.pdbx_description
1 polymer ?
#
loop_
_entity_poly.entity_id
_entity_poly.type
_entity_poly.pdbx_seq_one_letter_code
_entity_poly.pdbx_strand_id
1 'polypeptide(L)'
;MSSEQSKHDVGEKYTMDATESLLAAYRTAALPVEYTGSAHRTLYDRGLDVLQERHSISQIDQPQSESGSGDSDGASLDLHGLIDRFGTIAIDRGLDRKVTGEPPFRDPAVLATTATLASYIITNQEKYKGVPEKNSKLLTDIRDYYITRLTRMIREHNDQDIILQELAEVLYSKPEPEDGPIPSRICTDVREMDEFGGRLYLEIPVASASPQCLVYRSDGSVGARYNADTGEKEGDLLTHTKDNHLYVPAVHAEYKLRERLKDDFFALLFSIEDTLGDEQQEWFLNGEYGMVKELEKWVRTGQNQRIYNDWDPDTQFARTIENAIGDADSYQTGQTFTLSALYEILSEYEPERDWEKKRLRRITSPEALHESLDAVIESMPTWERVTTGTETDAYYIDETSSQYKEVHVDEISDLFELPCFQNLRDKLHQQPPVRKWLFSFVRLCSWLPQYYDADDEKLVQDIKDIFSQFPWYDEATTEYQTRYELSNTIAGNTPLPMHCDNDTMQLFCIGQETCDYNIYSSIDFDKELYQEIDERNSS
;
A
#
# COMPACT_ATOMS: atom_id res chain seq x y z
N MET A 1 3.52 -48.08 -33.48
CA MET A 1 2.11 -48.12 -33.03
C MET A 1 2.08 -49.13 -31.90
N SER A 2 1.96 -48.78 -30.62
CA SER A 2 1.09 -47.78 -30.01
C SER A 2 1.82 -46.99 -28.93
N SER A 3 1.44 -45.72 -28.81
CA SER A 3 1.82 -44.74 -27.81
C SER A 3 1.07 -44.97 -26.50
N GLU A 4 1.79 -45.23 -25.42
CA GLU A 4 1.36 -44.95 -24.05
C GLU A 4 2.52 -44.23 -23.37
N GLN A 5 2.65 -42.94 -23.66
CA GLN A 5 3.40 -42.02 -22.82
C GLN A 5 2.41 -41.38 -21.86
N SER A 6 2.68 -41.66 -20.59
CA SER A 6 2.04 -41.11 -19.41
C SER A 6 1.78 -39.61 -19.56
N LYS A 7 0.50 -39.25 -19.56
CA LYS A 7 0.04 -37.93 -19.13
C LYS A 7 0.25 -37.87 -17.63
N HIS A 8 1.46 -37.53 -17.18
CA HIS A 8 1.63 -36.95 -15.86
C HIS A 8 1.28 -35.48 -15.95
N ASP A 9 0.22 -35.12 -15.25
CA ASP A 9 -0.32 -33.79 -15.09
C ASP A 9 0.77 -32.80 -14.67
N VAL A 10 0.87 -31.72 -15.43
CA VAL A 10 1.63 -30.51 -15.06
C VAL A 10 0.91 -29.74 -13.94
N GLY A 11 -0.36 -30.08 -13.65
CA GLY A 11 -1.17 -29.51 -12.56
C GLY A 11 -0.81 -29.96 -11.13
N GLU A 12 -0.01 -31.03 -10.94
CA GLU A 12 0.44 -31.49 -9.61
C GLU A 12 1.70 -30.76 -9.10
N LYS A 13 2.32 -29.87 -9.87
CA LYS A 13 3.68 -29.39 -9.59
C LYS A 13 3.81 -28.42 -8.40
N TYR A 14 2.72 -27.89 -7.85
CA TYR A 14 2.78 -26.85 -6.80
C TYR A 14 1.76 -27.01 -5.67
N THR A 15 1.23 -28.21 -5.43
CA THR A 15 0.41 -28.54 -4.26
C THR A 15 1.24 -29.19 -3.16
N MET A 16 2.34 -28.56 -2.74
CA MET A 16 3.13 -29.08 -1.62
C MET A 16 2.74 -28.35 -0.33
N ASP A 17 2.37 -29.14 0.66
CA ASP A 17 2.03 -28.68 2.00
C ASP A 17 3.29 -28.15 2.72
N ALA A 18 3.23 -26.94 3.26
CA ALA A 18 4.34 -26.34 4.00
C ALA A 18 4.77 -27.19 5.22
N THR A 19 3.88 -27.99 5.81
CA THR A 19 4.20 -28.90 6.92
C THR A 19 5.13 -30.03 6.48
N GLU A 20 5.07 -30.45 5.21
CA GLU A 20 5.80 -31.59 4.68
C GLU A 20 7.26 -31.27 4.30
N SER A 21 7.59 -30.00 4.03
CA SER A 21 8.93 -29.61 3.60
C SER A 21 9.28 -28.15 3.90
N LEU A 22 10.53 -27.93 4.34
CA LEU A 22 11.09 -26.59 4.52
C LEU A 22 11.13 -25.79 3.21
N LEU A 23 11.33 -26.47 2.08
CA LEU A 23 11.30 -25.84 0.75
C LEU A 23 9.89 -25.34 0.40
N ALA A 24 8.86 -26.11 0.74
CA ALA A 24 7.46 -25.68 0.55
C ALA A 24 7.17 -24.45 1.43
N ALA A 25 7.62 -24.45 2.69
CA ALA A 25 7.49 -23.29 3.57
C ALA A 25 8.18 -22.04 3.00
N TYR A 26 9.38 -22.16 2.41
CA TYR A 26 10.05 -21.04 1.74
C TYR A 26 9.25 -20.52 0.54
N ARG A 27 8.69 -21.39 -0.29
CA ARG A 27 7.92 -20.99 -1.47
C ARG A 27 6.65 -20.24 -1.07
N THR A 28 5.87 -20.80 -0.15
CA THR A 28 4.63 -20.18 0.32
C THR A 28 4.88 -18.84 1.00
N ALA A 29 5.94 -18.75 1.82
CA ALA A 29 6.33 -17.49 2.47
C ALA A 29 6.83 -16.42 1.47
N ALA A 30 7.51 -16.84 0.40
CA ALA A 30 8.14 -15.96 -0.57
C ALA A 30 7.20 -15.52 -1.72
N LEU A 31 6.18 -16.31 -2.06
CA LEU A 31 5.30 -16.08 -3.20
C LEU A 31 3.83 -16.34 -2.85
N PRO A 32 3.27 -15.68 -1.82
CA PRO A 32 2.00 -16.11 -1.24
C PRO A 32 0.83 -16.06 -2.22
N VAL A 33 0.80 -15.13 -3.17
CA VAL A 33 -0.28 -15.06 -4.18
C VAL A 33 -0.29 -16.27 -5.14
N GLU A 34 0.83 -16.99 -5.28
CA GLU A 34 0.89 -18.23 -6.07
C GLU A 34 0.30 -19.45 -5.35
N TYR A 35 -0.02 -19.30 -4.06
CA TYR A 35 -0.47 -20.38 -3.19
C TYR A 35 -1.87 -20.11 -2.65
N THR A 36 -2.60 -21.18 -2.39
CA THR A 36 -3.98 -21.11 -1.92
C THR A 36 -4.05 -20.78 -0.42
N GLY A 37 -5.22 -20.33 0.05
CA GLY A 37 -5.47 -20.14 1.49
C GLY A 37 -5.20 -21.41 2.32
N SER A 38 -5.39 -22.60 1.75
CA SER A 38 -5.01 -23.85 2.43
C SER A 38 -3.50 -23.98 2.63
N ALA A 39 -2.68 -23.58 1.65
CA ALA A 39 -1.23 -23.57 1.80
C ALA A 39 -0.75 -22.49 2.79
N HIS A 40 -1.42 -21.34 2.85
CA HIS A 40 -1.17 -20.34 3.89
C HIS A 40 -1.49 -20.87 5.28
N ARG A 41 -2.58 -21.61 5.42
CA ARG A 41 -2.94 -22.27 6.68
C ARG A 41 -1.90 -23.29 7.11
N THR A 42 -1.43 -24.14 6.21
CA THR A 42 -0.40 -25.11 6.61
C THR A 42 0.96 -24.47 6.88
N LEU A 43 1.28 -23.33 6.23
CA LEU A 43 2.41 -22.49 6.61
C LEU A 43 2.24 -21.94 8.03
N TYR A 44 1.05 -21.45 8.36
CA TYR A 44 0.73 -20.94 9.69
C TYR A 44 0.82 -22.03 10.77
N ASP A 45 0.21 -23.19 10.53
CA ASP A 45 0.20 -24.35 11.44
C ASP A 45 1.64 -24.83 11.71
N ARG A 46 2.47 -24.97 10.66
CA ARG A 46 3.91 -25.25 10.83
C ARG A 46 4.60 -24.20 11.71
N GLY A 47 4.30 -22.92 11.47
CA GLY A 47 4.89 -21.83 12.23
C GLY A 47 4.54 -21.94 13.72
N LEU A 48 3.27 -22.20 14.03
CA LEU A 48 2.81 -22.44 15.40
C LEU A 48 3.43 -23.69 16.02
N ASP A 49 3.45 -24.82 15.31
CA ASP A 49 4.02 -26.07 15.79
C ASP A 49 5.50 -25.89 16.15
N VAL A 50 6.29 -25.26 15.27
CA VAL A 50 7.71 -25.00 15.53
C VAL A 50 7.90 -24.04 16.71
N LEU A 51 7.01 -23.06 16.87
CA LEU A 51 7.01 -22.16 18.03
C LEU A 51 6.68 -22.94 19.32
N GLN A 52 5.66 -23.78 19.30
CA GLN A 52 5.24 -24.59 20.45
C GLN A 52 6.27 -25.67 20.82
N GLU A 53 6.90 -26.33 19.84
CA GLU A 53 7.95 -27.32 20.08
C GLU A 53 9.21 -26.70 20.69
N ARG A 54 9.58 -25.48 20.27
CA ARG A 54 10.69 -24.72 20.86
C ARG A 54 10.38 -24.22 22.27
N HIS A 55 9.11 -24.05 22.60
CA HIS A 55 8.61 -23.54 23.87
C HIS A 55 7.68 -24.56 24.52
N SER A 56 8.24 -25.68 25.01
CA SER A 56 7.48 -26.61 25.86
C SER A 56 7.05 -25.93 27.18
N ILE A 57 5.95 -25.15 27.14
CA ILE A 57 5.18 -24.66 28.28
C ILE A 57 3.69 -24.87 27.98
N SER A 58 3.20 -25.96 28.58
CA SER A 58 1.84 -26.28 29.07
C SER A 58 0.59 -25.80 28.32
N GLN A 59 -0.08 -26.78 27.73
CA GLN A 59 -1.54 -27.01 27.77
C GLN A 59 -2.42 -25.94 27.12
N ILE A 60 -2.79 -26.17 25.86
CA ILE A 60 -4.11 -25.81 25.35
C ILE A 60 -5.12 -26.76 26.01
N ASP A 61 -5.49 -26.44 27.24
CA ASP A 61 -6.85 -26.59 27.78
C ASP A 61 -6.90 -26.03 29.21
N GLN A 62 -7.62 -24.91 29.35
CA GLN A 62 -8.15 -24.28 30.57
C GLN A 62 -7.31 -23.25 31.38
N PRO A 63 -8.02 -22.22 31.92
CA PRO A 63 -7.42 -21.17 32.74
C PRO A 63 -7.29 -21.64 34.19
N GLN A 64 -6.10 -21.56 34.79
CA GLN A 64 -5.97 -21.35 36.24
C GLN A 64 -4.69 -20.61 36.64
N SER A 65 -4.89 -19.86 37.71
CA SER A 65 -4.08 -18.85 38.37
C SER A 65 -2.79 -19.34 39.06
N GLU A 66 -1.98 -18.33 39.39
CA GLU A 66 -1.06 -18.21 40.54
C GLU A 66 0.39 -18.71 40.43
N SER A 67 1.27 -17.70 40.37
CA SER A 67 2.50 -17.51 41.16
C SER A 67 3.64 -18.51 41.05
N GLY A 68 4.81 -18.02 40.63
CA GLY A 68 6.08 -18.71 40.80
C GLY A 68 7.27 -17.90 40.28
N SER A 69 7.91 -17.16 41.18
CA SER A 69 9.19 -16.47 40.96
C SER A 69 10.33 -17.45 40.67
N GLY A 70 11.17 -17.15 39.68
CA GLY A 70 12.43 -17.86 39.47
C GLY A 70 13.28 -17.22 38.36
N ASP A 71 14.24 -16.38 38.77
CA ASP A 71 15.27 -15.81 37.89
C ASP A 71 16.06 -16.91 37.17
N SER A 72 16.07 -16.87 35.84
CA SER A 72 17.11 -17.51 35.02
C SER A 72 17.39 -16.70 33.74
N ASP A 73 18.65 -16.29 33.60
CA ASP A 73 19.22 -15.40 32.58
C ASP A 73 19.38 -16.10 31.21
N GLY A 74 18.24 -16.51 30.65
CA GLY A 74 18.10 -17.09 29.33
C GLY A 74 16.63 -17.14 28.97
N ALA A 75 15.97 -15.97 28.97
CA ALA A 75 14.53 -15.88 28.84
C ALA A 75 14.06 -16.50 27.51
N SER A 76 13.57 -17.74 27.59
CA SER A 76 12.67 -18.31 26.60
C SER A 76 11.43 -17.41 26.58
N LEU A 77 11.34 -16.53 25.59
CA LEU A 77 10.13 -15.75 25.34
C LEU A 77 9.02 -16.73 24.96
N ASP A 78 7.84 -16.57 25.55
CA ASP A 78 6.64 -17.25 25.09
C ASP A 78 6.19 -16.69 23.71
N LEU A 79 5.12 -17.25 23.15
CA LEU A 79 4.60 -16.85 21.84
C LEU A 79 4.31 -15.33 21.78
N HIS A 80 3.69 -14.77 22.82
CA HIS A 80 3.44 -13.33 22.92
C HIS A 80 4.74 -12.52 22.91
N GLY A 81 5.74 -12.93 23.70
CA GLY A 81 7.04 -12.27 23.77
C GLY A 81 7.80 -12.29 22.45
N LEU A 82 7.67 -13.34 21.63
CA LEU A 82 8.26 -13.40 20.30
C LEU A 82 7.56 -12.47 19.31
N ILE A 83 6.22 -12.47 19.31
CA ILE A 83 5.41 -11.57 18.48
C ILE A 83 5.71 -10.11 18.83
N ASP A 84 5.71 -9.78 20.13
CA ASP A 84 6.00 -8.43 20.59
C ASP A 84 7.40 -7.97 20.20
N ARG A 85 8.40 -8.83 20.43
CA ARG A 85 9.79 -8.51 20.08
C ARG A 85 9.94 -8.28 18.58
N PHE A 86 9.27 -9.08 17.75
CA PHE A 86 9.30 -8.90 16.30
C PHE A 86 8.68 -7.57 15.90
N GLY A 87 7.44 -7.31 16.32
CA GLY A 87 6.72 -6.09 16.01
C GLY A 87 7.44 -4.84 16.51
N THR A 88 7.92 -4.85 17.75
CA THR A 88 8.67 -3.73 18.35
C THR A 88 9.96 -3.42 17.59
N ILE A 89 10.70 -4.45 17.12
CA ILE A 89 11.90 -4.23 16.31
C ILE A 89 11.54 -3.66 14.94
N ALA A 90 10.46 -4.16 14.32
CA ALA A 90 10.04 -3.72 13.01
C ALA A 90 9.66 -2.24 12.98
N ILE A 91 8.88 -1.78 13.97
CA ILE A 91 8.39 -0.39 14.03
C ILE A 91 9.42 0.59 14.61
N ASP A 92 10.57 0.10 15.11
CA ASP A 92 11.66 0.96 15.58
C ASP A 92 12.45 1.52 14.39
N ARG A 93 12.81 2.81 14.46
CA ARG A 93 13.42 3.63 13.38
C ARG A 93 14.79 3.15 12.88
N GLY A 94 15.28 2.02 13.38
CA GLY A 94 16.65 1.53 13.23
C GLY A 94 16.83 0.39 12.23
N LEU A 95 15.87 0.12 11.33
CA LEU A 95 16.00 -0.97 10.35
C LEU A 95 17.31 -0.88 9.55
N ASP A 96 17.74 0.32 9.14
CA ASP A 96 19.01 0.50 8.42
C ASP A 96 20.28 0.27 9.26
N ARG A 97 20.18 0.24 10.60
CA ARG A 97 21.35 0.08 11.50
C ARG A 97 21.35 -1.20 12.34
N LYS A 98 20.22 -1.92 12.48
CA LYS A 98 20.05 -3.06 13.40
C LYS A 98 19.87 -4.43 12.74
N VAL A 99 19.85 -4.53 11.40
CA VAL A 99 19.72 -5.83 10.70
C VAL A 99 21.01 -6.68 10.77
N THR A 100 22.05 -6.24 11.49
CA THR A 100 23.36 -6.92 11.58
C THR A 100 23.38 -8.15 12.50
N GLY A 101 22.36 -8.39 13.33
CA GLY A 101 22.25 -9.62 14.16
C GLY A 101 21.64 -10.81 13.40
N GLU A 102 21.99 -12.06 13.78
CA GLU A 102 21.40 -13.29 13.21
C GLU A 102 19.86 -13.17 13.11
N PRO A 103 19.24 -13.70 12.05
CA PRO A 103 17.79 -13.78 11.96
C PRO A 103 17.25 -14.49 13.22
N PRO A 104 16.27 -13.92 13.94
CA PRO A 104 15.73 -14.56 15.14
C PRO A 104 15.06 -15.90 14.82
N PHE A 105 14.69 -16.12 13.55
CA PHE A 105 14.01 -17.32 13.07
C PHE A 105 14.83 -18.02 11.99
N ARG A 106 14.80 -19.36 12.01
CA ARG A 106 15.45 -20.22 11.01
C ARG A 106 14.45 -20.95 10.12
N ASP A 107 13.17 -20.86 10.44
CA ASP A 107 12.08 -21.45 9.67
C ASP A 107 11.22 -20.31 9.08
N PRO A 108 11.01 -20.26 7.76
CA PRO A 108 10.23 -19.21 7.11
C PRO A 108 8.77 -19.20 7.56
N ALA A 109 8.22 -20.34 7.98
CA ALA A 109 6.87 -20.43 8.55
C ALA A 109 6.77 -19.64 9.86
N VAL A 110 7.75 -19.78 10.75
CA VAL A 110 7.81 -19.02 12.00
C VAL A 110 7.91 -17.51 11.73
N LEU A 111 8.73 -17.13 10.76
CA LEU A 111 8.87 -15.73 10.37
C LEU A 111 7.54 -15.17 9.83
N ALA A 112 6.86 -15.91 8.94
CA ALA A 112 5.57 -15.53 8.39
C ALA A 112 4.51 -15.40 9.48
N THR A 113 4.31 -16.45 10.29
CA THR A 113 3.37 -16.49 11.41
C THR A 113 3.59 -15.34 12.40
N THR A 114 4.84 -15.06 12.77
CA THR A 114 5.12 -13.98 13.73
C THR A 114 4.82 -12.61 13.13
N ALA A 115 5.18 -12.39 11.85
CA ALA A 115 4.97 -11.11 11.18
C ALA A 115 3.48 -10.80 10.96
N THR A 116 2.70 -11.81 10.56
CA THR A 116 1.27 -11.68 10.34
C THR A 116 0.48 -11.59 11.64
N LEU A 117 0.85 -12.32 12.71
CA LEU A 117 0.24 -12.13 14.03
C LEU A 117 0.55 -10.75 14.62
N ALA A 118 1.78 -10.26 14.45
CA ALA A 118 2.13 -8.89 14.86
C ALA A 118 1.31 -7.84 14.09
N SER A 119 1.14 -8.06 12.79
CA SER A 119 0.31 -7.22 11.92
C SER A 119 -1.16 -7.26 12.35
N TYR A 120 -1.69 -8.46 12.62
CA TYR A 120 -3.06 -8.69 13.10
C TYR A 120 -3.34 -7.94 14.41
N ILE A 121 -2.44 -8.04 15.39
CA ILE A 121 -2.61 -7.35 16.67
C ILE A 121 -2.68 -5.84 16.45
N ILE A 122 -1.87 -5.28 15.54
CA ILE A 122 -1.86 -3.84 15.25
C ILE A 122 -3.12 -3.40 14.50
N THR A 123 -3.56 -4.13 13.47
CA THR A 123 -4.73 -3.78 12.65
C THR A 123 -6.06 -3.84 13.40
N ASN A 124 -6.08 -4.59 14.51
CA ASN A 124 -7.24 -4.73 15.37
C ASN A 124 -7.18 -3.82 16.61
N GLN A 125 -6.18 -2.95 16.75
CA GLN A 125 -6.22 -1.88 17.74
C GLN A 125 -7.26 -0.81 17.36
N GLU A 126 -7.89 -0.21 18.36
CA GLU A 126 -8.94 0.81 18.21
C GLU A 126 -8.55 1.92 17.22
N LYS A 127 -7.32 2.44 17.33
CA LYS A 127 -6.83 3.54 16.50
C LYS A 127 -6.61 3.17 15.01
N TYR A 128 -6.61 1.87 14.68
CA TYR A 128 -6.52 1.38 13.30
C TYR A 128 -7.87 0.94 12.73
N LYS A 129 -8.99 1.13 13.46
CA LYS A 129 -10.32 0.87 12.91
C LYS A 129 -10.54 1.67 11.62
N GLY A 130 -10.77 0.95 10.52
CA GLY A 130 -11.09 1.54 9.22
C GLY A 130 -9.92 2.11 8.43
N VAL A 131 -8.68 1.86 8.86
CA VAL A 131 -7.47 2.31 8.14
C VAL A 131 -7.09 1.26 7.09
N PRO A 132 -6.96 1.61 5.80
CA PRO A 132 -6.48 0.70 4.77
C PRO A 132 -5.06 0.21 5.08
N GLU A 133 -4.76 -1.05 4.76
CA GLU A 133 -3.49 -1.65 5.13
C GLU A 133 -2.29 -0.94 4.49
N LYS A 134 -2.44 -0.49 3.23
CA LYS A 134 -1.44 0.26 2.48
C LYS A 134 -1.10 1.62 3.11
N ASN A 135 -2.05 2.19 3.85
CA ASN A 135 -1.92 3.46 4.54
C ASN A 135 -1.44 3.30 5.99
N SER A 136 -1.30 2.07 6.48
CA SER A 136 -0.70 1.83 7.79
C SER A 136 0.83 1.79 7.69
N LYS A 137 1.48 2.76 8.34
CA LYS A 137 2.94 2.81 8.39
C LYS A 137 3.53 1.65 9.18
N LEU A 138 2.89 1.25 10.29
CA LEU A 138 3.37 0.13 11.11
C LEU A 138 3.30 -1.19 10.34
N LEU A 139 2.24 -1.41 9.55
CA LEU A 139 2.15 -2.58 8.68
C LEU A 139 3.23 -2.56 7.60
N THR A 140 3.47 -1.39 7.01
CA THR A 140 4.57 -1.20 6.05
C THR A 140 5.92 -1.55 6.70
N ASP A 141 6.20 -1.06 7.90
CA ASP A 141 7.45 -1.30 8.61
C ASP A 141 7.60 -2.79 9.00
N ILE A 142 6.51 -3.47 9.42
CA ILE A 142 6.47 -4.92 9.69
C ILE A 142 6.72 -5.75 8.44
N ARG A 143 6.02 -5.43 7.35
CA ARG A 143 6.19 -6.07 6.05
C ARG A 143 7.63 -5.93 5.57
N ASP A 144 8.18 -4.72 5.61
CA ASP A 144 9.53 -4.45 5.12
C ASP A 144 10.58 -5.18 5.98
N TYR A 145 10.35 -5.30 7.30
CA TYR A 145 11.17 -6.12 8.17
C TYR A 145 11.06 -7.63 7.85
N TYR A 146 9.85 -8.13 7.62
CA TYR A 146 9.59 -9.50 7.18
C TYR A 146 10.34 -9.81 5.88
N ILE A 147 10.18 -8.98 4.85
CA ILE A 147 10.82 -9.11 3.54
C ILE A 147 12.35 -9.13 3.69
N THR A 148 12.88 -8.22 4.49
CA THR A 148 14.32 -8.11 4.74
C THR A 148 14.86 -9.38 5.39
N ARG A 149 14.14 -9.92 6.39
CA ARG A 149 14.53 -11.15 7.10
C ARG A 149 14.38 -12.39 6.24
N LEU A 150 13.30 -12.53 5.49
CA LEU A 150 13.08 -13.67 4.60
C LEU A 150 14.17 -13.72 3.51
N THR A 151 14.46 -12.59 2.87
CA THR A 151 15.51 -12.51 1.85
C THR A 151 16.86 -12.94 2.43
N ARG A 152 17.16 -12.51 3.66
CA ARG A 152 18.40 -12.90 4.35
C ARG A 152 18.42 -14.39 4.71
N MET A 153 17.30 -14.95 5.17
CA MET A 153 17.18 -16.39 5.46
C MET A 153 17.43 -17.23 4.21
N ILE A 154 16.87 -16.84 3.06
CA ILE A 154 17.12 -17.51 1.78
C ILE A 154 18.63 -17.47 1.46
N ARG A 155 19.27 -16.31 1.62
CA ARG A 155 20.70 -16.14 1.31
C ARG A 155 21.63 -16.92 2.25
N GLU A 156 21.26 -17.10 3.51
CA GLU A 156 22.08 -17.78 4.51
C GLU A 156 21.76 -19.28 4.61
N HIS A 157 20.78 -19.78 3.84
CA HIS A 157 20.39 -21.18 3.86
C HIS A 157 21.39 -22.07 3.10
N ASN A 158 21.62 -23.29 3.61
CA ASN A 158 22.54 -24.24 2.96
C ASN A 158 22.07 -24.64 1.55
N ASP A 159 20.75 -24.68 1.34
CA ASP A 159 20.10 -25.00 0.05
C ASP A 159 19.63 -23.73 -0.69
N GLN A 160 20.37 -22.61 -0.56
CA GLN A 160 20.03 -21.33 -1.21
C GLN A 160 19.87 -21.50 -2.73
N ASP A 161 20.73 -22.28 -3.36
CA ASP A 161 20.72 -22.59 -4.79
C ASP A 161 19.39 -23.23 -5.21
N ILE A 162 18.94 -24.25 -4.48
CA ILE A 162 17.67 -24.94 -4.72
C ILE A 162 16.49 -23.96 -4.53
N ILE A 163 16.50 -23.19 -3.44
CA ILE A 163 15.42 -22.22 -3.16
C ILE A 163 15.35 -21.17 -4.28
N LEU A 164 16.48 -20.58 -4.66
CA LEU A 164 16.54 -19.58 -5.73
C LEU A 164 16.14 -20.16 -7.09
N GLN A 165 16.49 -21.41 -7.38
CA GLN A 165 16.07 -22.10 -8.60
C GLN A 165 14.54 -22.21 -8.67
N GLU A 166 13.89 -22.61 -7.58
CA GLU A 166 12.43 -22.72 -7.50
C GLU A 166 11.74 -21.36 -7.60
N LEU A 167 12.22 -20.35 -6.88
CA LEU A 167 11.65 -19.01 -6.96
C LEU A 167 11.81 -18.41 -8.37
N ALA A 168 12.90 -18.73 -9.06
CA ALA A 168 13.14 -18.27 -10.43
C ALA A 168 12.15 -18.85 -11.45
N GLU A 169 11.59 -20.04 -11.22
CA GLU A 169 10.53 -20.61 -12.06
C GLU A 169 9.32 -19.69 -12.12
N VAL A 170 9.00 -19.01 -11.02
CA VAL A 170 7.89 -18.06 -10.97
C VAL A 170 8.35 -16.68 -11.45
N LEU A 171 9.44 -16.15 -10.89
CA LEU A 171 9.91 -14.78 -11.11
C LEU A 171 10.35 -14.47 -12.54
N TYR A 172 10.67 -15.48 -13.35
CA TYR A 172 11.10 -15.33 -14.74
C TYR A 172 10.23 -16.10 -15.73
N SER A 173 9.10 -16.64 -15.27
CA SER A 173 8.12 -17.32 -16.10
C SER A 173 7.69 -16.48 -17.30
N LYS A 174 7.39 -17.17 -18.39
CA LYS A 174 6.70 -16.61 -19.54
C LYS A 174 5.20 -16.90 -19.38
N PRO A 175 4.33 -16.03 -19.93
CA PRO A 175 2.96 -16.43 -20.19
C PRO A 175 2.95 -17.74 -20.97
N GLU A 176 2.02 -18.65 -20.64
CA GLU A 176 1.94 -19.93 -21.35
C GLU A 176 1.71 -19.70 -22.84
N PRO A 177 2.54 -20.28 -23.72
CA PRO A 177 2.31 -20.23 -25.16
C PRO A 177 0.98 -20.91 -25.53
N GLU A 178 0.32 -20.44 -26.59
CA GLU A 178 -0.88 -21.11 -27.14
C GLU A 178 -0.60 -22.58 -27.54
N ASP A 179 0.65 -22.90 -27.88
CA ASP A 179 1.11 -24.25 -28.26
C ASP A 179 1.42 -25.17 -27.06
N GLY A 180 1.16 -24.71 -25.83
CA GLY A 180 1.31 -25.49 -24.60
C GLY A 180 2.54 -25.13 -23.76
N PRO A 181 2.67 -25.74 -22.56
CA PRO A 181 3.68 -25.35 -21.58
C PRO A 181 5.10 -25.61 -22.06
N ILE A 182 6.04 -24.75 -21.63
CA ILE A 182 7.46 -24.90 -21.98
C ILE A 182 7.96 -26.22 -21.37
N PRO A 183 8.49 -27.16 -22.18
CA PRO A 183 8.78 -28.52 -21.74
C PRO A 183 9.99 -28.64 -20.79
N SER A 184 10.67 -27.53 -20.46
CA SER A 184 11.86 -27.48 -19.63
C SER A 184 11.72 -26.49 -18.48
N ARG A 185 12.49 -26.72 -17.40
CA ARG A 185 12.68 -25.76 -16.31
C ARG A 185 13.11 -24.40 -16.86
N ILE A 186 12.67 -23.33 -16.20
CA ILE A 186 13.11 -21.97 -16.50
C ILE A 186 14.52 -21.77 -15.97
N CYS A 187 14.79 -22.17 -14.73
CA CYS A 187 16.12 -22.11 -14.13
C CYS A 187 16.71 -23.52 -14.05
N THR A 188 17.83 -23.76 -14.71
CA THR A 188 18.48 -25.07 -14.72
C THR A 188 19.50 -25.23 -13.60
N ASP A 189 20.09 -24.13 -13.13
CA ASP A 189 21.10 -24.15 -12.07
C ASP A 189 21.29 -22.77 -11.42
N VAL A 190 21.92 -22.74 -10.24
CA VAL A 190 22.35 -21.51 -9.56
C VAL A 190 23.80 -21.69 -9.14
N ARG A 191 24.72 -20.93 -9.77
CA ARG A 191 26.16 -21.14 -9.58
C ARG A 191 26.97 -19.85 -9.60
N GLU A 192 28.14 -19.91 -8.96
CA GLU A 192 29.11 -18.83 -9.02
C GLU A 192 29.84 -18.83 -10.37
N MET A 193 30.02 -17.64 -10.93
CA MET A 193 30.67 -17.47 -12.23
C MET A 193 31.89 -16.54 -12.08
N ASP A 194 33.08 -17.13 -11.96
CA ASP A 194 34.36 -16.41 -11.81
C ASP A 194 34.59 -15.41 -12.95
N GLU A 195 34.29 -15.82 -14.18
CA GLU A 195 34.40 -15.01 -15.39
C GLU A 195 33.45 -13.79 -15.42
N PHE A 196 32.41 -13.80 -14.58
CA PHE A 196 31.48 -12.69 -14.40
C PHE A 196 31.70 -11.97 -13.05
N GLY A 197 32.89 -12.13 -12.47
CA GLY A 197 33.29 -11.45 -11.24
C GLY A 197 33.03 -12.23 -9.96
N GLY A 198 32.93 -13.56 -10.05
CA GLY A 198 32.85 -14.46 -8.88
C GLY A 198 31.58 -14.28 -8.06
N ARG A 199 30.46 -13.93 -8.71
CA ARG A 199 29.15 -13.76 -8.07
C ARG A 199 28.23 -14.91 -8.44
N LEU A 200 27.15 -15.07 -7.67
CA LEU A 200 26.10 -16.06 -7.90
C LEU A 200 25.17 -15.62 -9.04
N TYR A 201 24.92 -16.52 -10.00
CA TYR A 201 24.03 -16.33 -11.14
C TYR A 201 23.03 -17.48 -11.27
N LEU A 202 21.82 -17.15 -11.70
CA LEU A 202 20.83 -18.10 -12.19
C LEU A 202 21.17 -18.46 -13.64
N GLU A 203 21.26 -19.76 -13.94
CA GLU A 203 21.41 -20.28 -15.29
C GLU A 203 20.03 -20.55 -15.90
N ILE A 204 19.68 -19.79 -16.93
CA ILE A 204 18.39 -19.87 -17.63
C ILE A 204 18.66 -20.23 -19.09
N PRO A 205 18.18 -21.38 -19.61
CA PRO A 205 18.32 -21.69 -21.03
C PRO A 205 17.72 -20.59 -21.90
N VAL A 206 18.40 -20.23 -23.00
CA VAL A 206 17.91 -19.18 -23.91
C VAL A 206 16.49 -19.48 -24.43
N ALA A 207 16.15 -20.76 -24.61
CA ALA A 207 14.80 -21.19 -24.98
C ALA A 207 13.74 -20.83 -23.91
N SER A 208 14.09 -20.95 -22.63
CA SER A 208 13.20 -20.62 -21.51
C SER A 208 13.22 -19.14 -21.15
N ALA A 209 14.23 -18.38 -21.56
CA ALA A 209 14.43 -17.01 -21.08
C ALA A 209 13.43 -15.99 -21.63
N SER A 210 12.86 -15.19 -20.74
CA SER A 210 11.97 -14.06 -21.04
C SER A 210 12.74 -12.73 -21.11
N PRO A 211 12.16 -11.66 -21.70
CA PRO A 211 12.75 -10.32 -21.62
C PRO A 211 13.04 -9.86 -20.19
N GLN A 212 12.30 -10.40 -19.21
CA GLN A 212 12.52 -10.10 -17.79
C GLN A 212 13.84 -10.65 -17.22
N CYS A 213 14.57 -11.48 -17.99
CA CYS A 213 15.91 -11.96 -17.66
C CYS A 213 17.00 -10.93 -17.99
N LEU A 214 16.67 -9.85 -18.71
CA LEU A 214 17.61 -8.79 -19.04
C LEU A 214 17.70 -7.78 -17.89
N VAL A 215 18.81 -7.81 -17.16
CA VAL A 215 19.01 -7.02 -15.95
C VAL A 215 19.91 -5.85 -16.25
N TYR A 216 19.44 -4.64 -15.98
CA TYR A 216 20.22 -3.42 -16.11
C TYR A 216 20.51 -2.82 -14.74
N ARG A 217 21.66 -2.16 -14.65
CA ARG A 217 22.11 -1.42 -13.46
C ARG A 217 22.28 0.06 -13.79
N SER A 218 21.55 0.91 -13.08
CA SER A 218 21.78 2.36 -13.03
C SER A 218 22.00 2.77 -11.58
N ASP A 219 22.90 3.73 -11.34
CA ASP A 219 23.12 4.37 -10.03
C ASP A 219 23.30 3.42 -8.83
N GLY A 220 23.91 2.26 -9.09
CA GLY A 220 24.19 1.26 -8.06
C GLY A 220 23.01 0.36 -7.67
N SER A 221 21.81 0.57 -8.22
CA SER A 221 20.65 -0.30 -8.04
C SER A 221 20.50 -1.28 -9.22
N VAL A 222 19.94 -2.46 -8.93
CA VAL A 222 19.50 -3.41 -9.96
C VAL A 222 18.01 -3.17 -10.21
N GLY A 223 17.56 -3.23 -11.48
CA GLY A 223 16.14 -3.03 -11.83
C GLY A 223 15.85 -1.90 -12.81
N ALA A 224 16.87 -1.30 -13.42
CA ALA A 224 16.68 -0.34 -14.52
C ALA A 224 16.06 -1.05 -15.74
N ARG A 225 15.27 -0.31 -16.54
CA ARG A 225 14.43 -0.91 -17.59
C ARG A 225 15.05 -0.76 -18.97
N TYR A 226 14.77 -1.75 -19.80
CA TYR A 226 14.89 -1.65 -21.25
C TYR A 226 13.50 -1.44 -21.83
N ASN A 227 13.31 -0.31 -22.51
CA ASN A 227 12.08 -0.06 -23.24
C ASN A 227 12.23 -0.64 -24.67
N ALA A 228 11.49 -1.71 -24.95
CA ALA A 228 11.56 -2.40 -26.24
C ALA A 228 10.99 -1.57 -27.40
N ASP A 229 10.09 -0.63 -27.10
CA ASP A 229 9.40 0.21 -28.10
C ASP A 229 10.23 1.44 -28.47
N THR A 230 10.94 2.03 -27.50
CA THR A 230 11.79 3.21 -27.73
C THR A 230 13.26 2.86 -27.96
N GLY A 231 13.68 1.63 -27.62
CA GLY A 231 15.07 1.20 -27.66
C GLY A 231 15.95 1.87 -26.60
N GLU A 232 15.36 2.62 -25.66
CA GLU A 232 16.08 3.29 -24.57
C GLU A 232 16.59 2.28 -23.55
N LYS A 233 17.85 2.47 -23.17
CA LYS A 233 18.58 1.66 -22.19
C LYS A 233 18.97 2.54 -21.03
N GLU A 234 18.39 2.30 -19.87
CA GLU A 234 18.88 2.88 -18.62
C GLU A 234 19.90 1.94 -17.98
N GLY A 235 21.18 2.31 -18.05
CA GLY A 235 22.25 1.62 -17.35
C GLY A 235 22.91 0.44 -18.07
N ASP A 236 23.83 -0.21 -17.37
CA ASP A 236 24.68 -1.29 -17.90
C ASP A 236 23.99 -2.65 -17.80
N LEU A 237 24.00 -3.43 -18.89
CA LEU A 237 23.49 -4.80 -18.89
C LEU A 237 24.39 -5.71 -18.05
N LEU A 238 23.80 -6.36 -17.04
CA LEU A 238 24.46 -7.31 -16.14
C LEU A 238 24.21 -8.78 -16.49
N THR A 239 23.22 -9.05 -17.34
CA THR A 239 22.95 -10.41 -17.80
C THR A 239 24.01 -10.84 -18.82
N HIS A 240 24.60 -12.00 -18.60
CA HIS A 240 25.59 -12.57 -19.52
C HIS A 240 25.00 -13.72 -20.33
N THR A 241 25.61 -14.05 -21.47
CA THR A 241 25.19 -15.17 -22.31
C THR A 241 26.39 -16.08 -22.55
N LYS A 242 26.23 -17.38 -22.29
CA LYS A 242 27.28 -18.39 -22.54
C LYS A 242 26.64 -19.77 -22.68
N ASP A 243 27.22 -20.61 -23.54
CA ASP A 243 26.83 -22.02 -23.73
C ASP A 243 25.31 -22.23 -23.91
N ASN A 244 24.65 -21.34 -24.66
CA ASN A 244 23.20 -21.33 -24.90
C ASN A 244 22.32 -21.08 -23.65
N HIS A 245 22.89 -20.43 -22.64
CA HIS A 245 22.22 -20.00 -21.42
C HIS A 245 22.41 -18.49 -21.21
N LEU A 246 21.44 -17.89 -20.53
CA LEU A 246 21.52 -16.58 -19.92
C LEU A 246 21.86 -16.73 -18.45
N TYR A 247 22.85 -15.98 -17.99
CA TYR A 247 23.28 -15.90 -16.61
C TYR A 247 22.75 -14.62 -16.01
N VAL A 248 21.70 -14.76 -15.21
CA VAL A 248 21.00 -13.65 -14.54
C VAL A 248 21.57 -13.48 -13.13
N PRO A 249 22.03 -12.29 -12.71
CA PRO A 249 22.56 -12.11 -11.37
C PRO A 249 21.54 -12.51 -10.29
N ALA A 250 21.93 -13.36 -9.33
CA ALA A 250 21.02 -13.82 -8.28
C ALA A 250 20.43 -12.66 -7.44
N VAL A 251 21.20 -11.57 -7.28
CA VAL A 251 20.76 -10.33 -6.63
C VAL A 251 19.54 -9.68 -7.30
N HIS A 252 19.29 -9.95 -8.58
CA HIS A 252 18.09 -9.47 -9.27
C HIS A 252 16.85 -10.31 -8.93
N ALA A 253 17.01 -11.62 -8.70
CA ALA A 253 15.92 -12.45 -8.21
C ALA A 253 15.51 -12.03 -6.79
N GLU A 254 16.48 -11.71 -5.93
CA GLU A 254 16.21 -11.12 -4.62
C GLU A 254 15.47 -9.77 -4.73
N TYR A 255 15.88 -8.90 -5.65
CA TYR A 255 15.19 -7.63 -5.90
C TYR A 255 13.74 -7.85 -6.32
N LYS A 256 13.50 -8.68 -7.34
CA LYS A 256 12.14 -9.00 -7.80
C LYS A 256 11.28 -9.61 -6.70
N LEU A 257 11.87 -10.50 -5.89
CA LEU A 257 11.18 -11.10 -4.75
C LEU A 257 10.74 -10.04 -3.75
N ARG A 258 11.62 -9.09 -3.40
CA ARG A 258 11.30 -8.00 -2.47
C ARG A 258 10.18 -7.12 -3.00
N GLU A 259 10.25 -6.70 -4.26
CA GLU A 259 9.20 -5.89 -4.87
C GLU A 259 7.88 -6.62 -4.87
N ARG A 260 7.86 -7.88 -5.30
CA ARG A 260 6.66 -8.69 -5.31
C ARG A 260 6.05 -8.89 -3.92
N LEU A 261 6.87 -9.16 -2.90
CA LEU A 261 6.40 -9.33 -1.53
C LEU A 261 5.83 -8.05 -0.91
N LYS A 262 6.20 -6.85 -1.39
CA LYS A 262 5.58 -5.61 -0.89
C LYS A 262 4.07 -5.58 -1.17
N ASP A 263 3.68 -6.15 -2.30
CA ASP A 263 2.29 -6.24 -2.74
C ASP A 263 1.63 -7.51 -2.18
N ASP A 264 2.34 -8.63 -2.22
CA ASP A 264 1.79 -9.96 -1.94
C ASP A 264 1.67 -10.28 -0.43
N PHE A 265 2.40 -9.59 0.47
CA PHE A 265 2.41 -9.89 1.92
C PHE A 265 1.00 -9.91 2.55
N PHE A 266 0.10 -9.04 2.09
CA PHE A 266 -1.26 -8.96 2.64
C PHE A 266 -2.09 -10.22 2.38
N ALA A 267 -1.76 -11.03 1.36
CA ALA A 267 -2.40 -12.32 1.14
C ALA A 267 -2.18 -13.28 2.33
N LEU A 268 -1.00 -13.23 2.96
CA LEU A 268 -0.71 -14.00 4.17
C LEU A 268 -1.48 -13.47 5.37
N LEU A 269 -1.57 -12.14 5.51
CA LEU A 269 -2.33 -11.50 6.60
C LEU A 269 -3.82 -11.87 6.54
N PHE A 270 -4.46 -11.70 5.39
CA PHE A 270 -5.88 -12.04 5.20
C PHE A 270 -6.17 -13.51 5.47
N SER A 271 -5.26 -14.40 5.04
CA SER A 271 -5.44 -15.84 5.27
C SER A 271 -5.38 -16.20 6.75
N ILE A 272 -4.60 -15.45 7.55
CA ILE A 272 -4.51 -15.68 8.99
C ILE A 272 -5.72 -15.11 9.73
N GLU A 273 -6.22 -13.95 9.33
CA GLU A 273 -7.49 -13.42 9.83
C GLU A 273 -8.65 -14.42 9.67
N ASP A 274 -8.71 -15.11 8.52
CA ASP A 274 -9.71 -16.15 8.24
C ASP A 274 -9.44 -17.47 8.97
N THR A 275 -8.19 -17.71 9.38
CA THR A 275 -7.79 -18.97 10.05
C THR A 275 -8.00 -18.92 11.56
N LEU A 276 -7.85 -17.75 12.19
CA LEU A 276 -7.96 -17.58 13.64
C LEU A 276 -9.42 -17.72 14.10
N GLY A 277 -9.69 -18.69 14.98
CA GLY A 277 -10.99 -18.78 15.65
C GLY A 277 -11.16 -17.71 16.73
N ASP A 278 -12.41 -17.39 17.09
CA ASP A 278 -12.77 -16.31 18.03
C ASP A 278 -11.96 -16.35 19.35
N GLU A 279 -11.78 -17.53 19.96
CA GLU A 279 -11.00 -17.68 21.19
C GLU A 279 -9.52 -17.31 21.00
N GLN A 280 -8.93 -17.65 19.85
CA GLN A 280 -7.54 -17.31 19.54
C GLN A 280 -7.38 -15.81 19.26
N GLN A 281 -8.36 -15.22 18.58
CA GLN A 281 -8.40 -13.79 18.33
C GLN A 281 -8.43 -13.02 19.65
N GLU A 282 -9.37 -13.36 20.54
CA GLU A 282 -9.47 -12.76 21.87
C GLU A 282 -8.19 -12.95 22.68
N TRP A 283 -7.59 -14.14 22.65
CA TRP A 283 -6.33 -14.41 23.33
C TRP A 283 -5.19 -13.52 22.84
N PHE A 284 -5.02 -13.36 21.52
CA PHE A 284 -3.99 -12.49 20.98
C PHE A 284 -4.26 -11.01 21.27
N LEU A 285 -5.51 -10.54 21.20
CA LEU A 285 -5.83 -9.12 21.41
C LEU A 285 -5.76 -8.70 22.89
N ASN A 286 -5.98 -9.63 23.82
CA ASN A 286 -5.84 -9.38 25.26
C ASN A 286 -4.38 -9.43 25.76
N GLY A 287 -3.42 -9.78 24.89
CA GLY A 287 -2.00 -9.82 25.25
C GLY A 287 -1.40 -8.43 25.51
N GLU A 288 -0.39 -8.36 26.38
CA GLU A 288 0.37 -7.13 26.59
C GLU A 288 1.58 -7.03 25.64
N TYR A 289 1.52 -6.12 24.66
CA TYR A 289 2.60 -5.93 23.69
C TYR A 289 3.24 -4.53 23.82
N GLY A 290 4.56 -4.47 23.88
CA GLY A 290 5.37 -3.26 23.74
C GLY A 290 5.09 -2.49 22.45
N MET A 291 4.85 -3.17 21.33
CA MET A 291 4.47 -2.49 20.07
C MET A 291 3.15 -1.71 20.18
N VAL A 292 2.16 -2.24 20.93
CA VAL A 292 0.89 -1.54 21.20
C VAL A 292 1.13 -0.37 22.17
N LYS A 293 1.96 -0.55 23.20
CA LYS A 293 2.33 0.53 24.13
C LYS A 293 3.03 1.70 23.42
N GLU A 294 3.87 1.42 22.43
CA GLU A 294 4.49 2.47 21.60
C GLU A 294 3.48 3.15 20.67
N LEU A 295 2.56 2.40 20.06
CA LEU A 295 1.46 2.96 19.29
C LEU A 295 0.64 3.95 20.15
N GLU A 296 0.16 3.53 21.32
CA GLU A 296 -0.59 4.40 22.24
C GLU A 296 0.19 5.65 22.65
N LYS A 297 1.52 5.54 22.78
CA LYS A 297 2.39 6.68 23.06
C LYS A 297 2.49 7.62 21.85
N TRP A 298 2.58 7.11 20.63
CA TRP A 298 2.58 7.94 19.42
C TRP A 298 1.26 8.65 19.23
N VAL A 299 0.15 7.98 19.51
CA VAL A 299 -1.20 8.58 19.54
C VAL A 299 -1.25 9.71 20.56
N ARG A 300 -0.87 9.45 21.82
CA ARG A 300 -0.86 10.47 22.89
C ARG A 300 0.06 11.66 22.60
N THR A 301 1.07 11.49 21.75
CA THR A 301 2.03 12.54 21.41
C THR A 301 1.82 13.15 20.03
N GLY A 302 0.73 12.80 19.34
CA GLY A 302 0.35 13.36 18.03
C GLY A 302 1.32 13.01 16.89
N GLN A 303 2.03 11.89 16.97
CA GLN A 303 3.01 11.49 15.95
C GLN A 303 2.37 10.69 14.80
N ASN A 304 1.37 11.26 14.14
CA ASN A 304 0.57 10.60 13.09
C ASN A 304 1.42 10.09 11.92
N GLN A 305 2.50 10.79 11.56
CA GLN A 305 3.46 10.36 10.54
C GLN A 305 4.23 9.07 10.89
N ARG A 306 4.12 8.58 12.13
CA ARG A 306 4.60 7.25 12.51
C ARG A 306 3.53 6.18 12.36
N ILE A 307 2.26 6.55 12.36
CA ILE A 307 1.11 5.65 12.42
C ILE A 307 0.56 5.40 11.01
N TYR A 308 0.54 6.44 10.18
CA TYR A 308 -0.07 6.46 8.85
C TYR A 308 0.90 6.89 7.76
N ASN A 309 0.70 6.36 6.55
CA ASN A 309 1.27 6.84 5.28
C ASN A 309 0.17 7.58 4.52
N ASP A 310 0.36 8.86 4.26
CA ASP A 310 -0.51 9.71 3.42
C ASP A 310 -2.01 9.51 3.70
N TRP A 311 -2.37 9.42 4.98
CA TRP A 311 -3.72 9.07 5.42
C TRP A 311 -4.07 9.76 6.72
N ASP A 312 -5.25 10.38 6.71
CA ASP A 312 -5.89 10.94 7.89
C ASP A 312 -7.20 10.19 8.18
N PRO A 313 -7.22 9.33 9.22
CA PRO A 313 -8.38 8.49 9.54
C PRO A 313 -9.67 9.27 9.83
N ASP A 314 -9.53 10.49 10.36
CA ASP A 314 -10.66 11.29 10.82
C ASP A 314 -11.33 11.94 9.59
N THR A 315 -10.52 12.55 8.72
CA THR A 315 -10.95 13.04 7.39
C THR A 315 -11.58 11.93 6.55
N GLN A 316 -11.01 10.72 6.56
CA GLN A 316 -11.53 9.62 5.75
C GLN A 316 -12.82 9.03 6.33
N PHE A 317 -13.03 9.12 7.65
CA PHE A 317 -14.30 8.72 8.23
C PHE A 317 -15.41 9.70 7.86
N ALA A 318 -15.11 11.00 7.95
CA ALA A 318 -16.02 12.08 7.57
C ALA A 318 -16.54 11.84 6.17
N ARG A 319 -15.61 11.60 5.24
CA ARG A 319 -15.91 11.29 3.84
C ARG A 319 -16.78 10.05 3.69
N THR A 320 -16.50 8.95 4.40
CA THR A 320 -17.36 7.75 4.32
C THR A 320 -18.80 8.07 4.74
N ILE A 321 -19.00 8.88 5.78
CA ILE A 321 -20.35 9.23 6.23
C ILE A 321 -21.00 10.24 5.29
N GLU A 322 -20.26 11.23 4.79
CA GLU A 322 -20.74 12.18 3.78
C GLU A 322 -21.13 11.48 2.47
N ASN A 323 -20.34 10.50 2.00
CA ASN A 323 -20.66 9.67 0.84
C ASN A 323 -21.94 8.84 1.08
N ALA A 324 -22.03 8.17 2.23
CA ALA A 324 -23.20 7.37 2.58
C ALA A 324 -24.48 8.21 2.64
N ILE A 325 -24.35 9.43 3.17
CA ILE A 325 -25.43 10.40 3.21
C ILE A 325 -25.78 10.90 1.81
N GLY A 326 -24.78 11.27 0.99
CA GLY A 326 -24.99 11.75 -0.39
C GLY A 326 -25.69 10.72 -1.28
N ASP A 327 -25.42 9.43 -1.07
CA ASP A 327 -26.04 8.32 -1.78
C ASP A 327 -27.45 7.98 -1.27
N ALA A 328 -27.84 8.48 -0.09
CA ALA A 328 -29.16 8.21 0.46
C ALA A 328 -30.22 9.12 -0.18
N ASP A 329 -31.28 8.53 -0.72
CA ASP A 329 -32.46 9.24 -1.28
C ASP A 329 -33.11 10.24 -0.30
N SER A 330 -32.85 10.08 0.99
CA SER A 330 -33.37 10.91 2.08
C SER A 330 -32.53 12.15 2.39
N TYR A 331 -31.40 12.35 1.73
CA TYR A 331 -30.50 13.47 1.99
C TYR A 331 -31.05 14.79 1.46
N GLN A 332 -31.09 15.78 2.35
CA GLN A 332 -31.27 17.18 2.02
C GLN A 332 -30.25 17.99 2.84
N THR A 333 -29.56 18.90 2.16
CA THR A 333 -28.61 19.85 2.76
C THR A 333 -29.25 20.61 3.93
N GLY A 334 -28.52 20.75 5.04
CA GLY A 334 -29.00 21.46 6.24
C GLY A 334 -30.02 20.67 7.06
N GLN A 335 -30.02 19.33 6.95
CA GLN A 335 -30.86 18.45 7.76
C GLN A 335 -30.12 17.94 9.01
N THR A 336 -30.84 17.86 10.12
CA THR A 336 -30.37 17.14 11.33
C THR A 336 -30.72 15.66 11.23
N PHE A 337 -29.73 14.81 11.47
CA PHE A 337 -29.89 13.36 11.56
C PHE A 337 -29.76 12.90 13.01
N THR A 338 -30.66 12.02 13.45
CA THR A 338 -30.44 11.32 14.72
C THR A 338 -29.37 10.25 14.52
N LEU A 339 -28.71 9.84 15.60
CA LEU A 339 -27.73 8.74 15.56
C LEU A 339 -28.30 7.45 14.93
N SER A 340 -29.56 7.12 15.23
CA SER A 340 -30.24 5.96 14.62
C SER A 340 -30.47 6.14 13.13
N ALA A 341 -30.84 7.33 12.67
CA ALA A 341 -31.01 7.60 11.24
C ALA A 341 -29.68 7.54 10.47
N LEU A 342 -28.59 8.08 11.04
CA LEU A 342 -27.26 7.94 10.46
C LEU A 342 -26.81 6.49 10.38
N TYR A 343 -27.08 5.70 11.43
CA TYR A 343 -26.75 4.28 11.44
C TYR A 343 -27.55 3.50 10.39
N GLU A 344 -28.83 3.80 10.19
CA GLU A 344 -29.65 3.21 9.13
C GLU A 344 -29.08 3.54 7.75
N ILE A 345 -28.73 4.81 7.48
CA ILE A 345 -28.08 5.24 6.24
C ILE A 345 -26.78 4.47 5.99
N LEU A 346 -25.90 4.40 7.00
CA LEU A 346 -24.62 3.67 6.88
C LEU A 346 -24.80 2.15 6.73
N SER A 347 -25.89 1.59 7.24
CA SER A 347 -26.20 0.16 7.12
C SER A 347 -26.75 -0.21 5.75
N GLU A 348 -27.40 0.74 5.06
CA GLU A 348 -27.93 0.57 3.71
C GLU A 348 -26.92 0.98 2.62
N TYR A 349 -25.89 1.75 2.99
CA TYR A 349 -24.83 2.17 2.08
C TYR A 349 -23.96 0.99 1.62
N GLU A 350 -23.86 0.80 0.31
CA GLU A 350 -23.00 -0.20 -0.34
C GLU A 350 -21.74 0.48 -0.90
N PRO A 351 -20.67 0.66 -0.10
CA PRO A 351 -19.47 1.32 -0.59
C PRO A 351 -18.78 0.49 -1.69
N GLU A 352 -18.28 1.17 -2.71
CA GLU A 352 -17.52 0.52 -3.78
C GLU A 352 -16.12 0.09 -3.29
N ARG A 353 -15.53 0.87 -2.37
CA ARG A 353 -14.15 0.70 -1.90
C ARG A 353 -14.03 -0.30 -0.76
N ASP A 354 -13.04 -1.17 -0.83
CA ASP A 354 -12.85 -2.23 0.17
C ASP A 354 -12.53 -1.74 1.58
N TRP A 355 -11.88 -0.58 1.71
CA TRP A 355 -11.59 0.01 3.02
C TRP A 355 -12.83 0.59 3.69
N GLU A 356 -13.74 1.20 2.93
CA GLU A 356 -15.06 1.66 3.41
C GLU A 356 -15.90 0.45 3.83
N LYS A 357 -15.94 -0.61 3.01
CA LYS A 357 -16.59 -1.89 3.38
C LYS A 357 -16.08 -2.41 4.71
N LYS A 358 -14.75 -2.48 4.90
CA LYS A 358 -14.12 -2.94 6.15
C LYS A 358 -14.45 -2.03 7.32
N ARG A 359 -14.50 -0.70 7.10
CA ARG A 359 -14.83 0.28 8.14
C ARG A 359 -16.29 0.18 8.57
N LEU A 360 -17.23 0.13 7.63
CA LEU A 360 -18.67 -0.01 7.91
C LEU A 360 -18.99 -1.35 8.58
N ARG A 361 -18.35 -2.46 8.18
CA ARG A 361 -18.51 -3.77 8.83
C ARG A 361 -18.20 -3.75 10.34
N ARG A 362 -17.37 -2.81 10.80
CA ARG A 362 -16.98 -2.67 12.21
C ARG A 362 -17.92 -1.76 13.01
N ILE A 363 -18.84 -1.04 12.35
CA ILE A 363 -19.89 -0.23 12.99
C ILE A 363 -21.13 -1.12 13.14
N THR A 364 -21.25 -1.80 14.28
CA THR A 364 -22.25 -2.84 14.49
C THR A 364 -23.51 -2.36 15.21
N SER A 365 -23.51 -1.12 15.71
CA SER A 365 -24.67 -0.51 16.39
C SER A 365 -24.62 1.02 16.34
N PRO A 366 -25.75 1.71 16.62
CA PRO A 366 -25.77 3.16 16.80
C PRO A 366 -24.77 3.64 17.87
N GLU A 367 -24.59 2.92 18.97
CA GLU A 367 -23.61 3.27 20.01
C GLU A 367 -22.16 3.18 19.50
N ALA A 368 -21.83 2.17 18.69
CA ALA A 368 -20.51 2.07 18.05
C ALA A 368 -20.28 3.22 17.06
N LEU A 369 -21.33 3.66 16.37
CA LEU A 369 -21.29 4.86 15.54
C LEU A 369 -21.08 6.12 16.38
N HIS A 370 -21.72 6.23 17.54
CA HIS A 370 -21.55 7.38 18.45
C HIS A 370 -20.12 7.50 18.95
N GLU A 371 -19.53 6.41 19.43
CA GLU A 371 -18.12 6.39 19.87
C GLU A 371 -17.18 6.77 18.73
N SER A 372 -17.45 6.28 17.53
CA SER A 372 -16.67 6.61 16.33
C SER A 372 -16.81 8.08 15.95
N LEU A 373 -18.01 8.66 16.07
CA LEU A 373 -18.30 10.08 15.79
C LEU A 373 -17.72 11.00 16.86
N ASP A 374 -17.85 10.69 18.15
CA ASP A 374 -17.30 11.51 19.24
C ASP A 374 -15.76 11.65 19.13
N ALA A 375 -15.09 10.64 18.58
CA ALA A 375 -13.64 10.67 18.37
C ALA A 375 -13.18 11.66 17.27
N VAL A 376 -14.09 12.10 16.39
CA VAL A 376 -13.77 12.82 15.14
C VAL A 376 -14.63 14.05 14.90
N ILE A 377 -15.72 14.23 15.64
CA ILE A 377 -16.69 15.30 15.34
C ILE A 377 -16.08 16.68 15.54
N GLU A 378 -15.16 16.84 16.49
CA GLU A 378 -14.41 18.09 16.69
C GLU A 378 -13.45 18.40 15.53
N SER A 379 -13.06 17.39 14.74
CA SER A 379 -12.27 17.55 13.51
C SER A 379 -13.13 17.55 12.24
N MET A 380 -14.47 17.50 12.36
CA MET A 380 -15.45 17.61 11.27
C MET A 380 -16.13 18.99 11.30
N PRO A 381 -15.58 19.98 10.60
CA PRO A 381 -16.03 21.37 10.65
C PRO A 381 -17.42 21.61 10.02
N THR A 382 -17.94 20.65 9.24
CA THR A 382 -19.30 20.62 8.66
C THR A 382 -20.36 20.02 9.60
N TRP A 383 -19.95 19.47 10.75
CA TRP A 383 -20.80 18.70 11.65
C TRP A 383 -21.01 19.43 12.97
N GLU A 384 -22.28 19.62 13.36
CA GLU A 384 -22.63 20.18 14.67
C GLU A 384 -23.49 19.18 15.46
N ARG A 385 -23.08 18.87 16.69
CA ARG A 385 -23.92 18.09 17.61
C ARG A 385 -25.01 19.00 18.18
N VAL A 386 -26.26 18.67 17.89
CA VAL A 386 -27.44 19.41 18.33
C VAL A 386 -28.23 18.57 19.33
N THR A 387 -28.50 19.13 20.50
CA THR A 387 -29.43 18.52 21.45
C THR A 387 -30.86 18.84 21.02
N THR A 388 -31.59 17.82 20.57
CA THR A 388 -33.03 17.96 20.32
C THR A 388 -33.78 18.02 21.66
N GLY A 389 -34.99 18.58 21.71
CA GLY A 389 -35.73 18.80 22.97
C GLY A 389 -36.11 17.54 23.78
N THR A 390 -35.73 16.36 23.29
CA THR A 390 -35.69 15.06 23.95
C THR A 390 -34.21 14.65 24.00
N GLU A 391 -33.70 14.07 25.09
CA GLU A 391 -32.28 13.74 25.38
C GLU A 391 -31.56 12.80 24.36
N THR A 392 -31.79 12.95 23.07
CA THR A 392 -31.17 12.27 21.95
C THR A 392 -30.26 13.23 21.22
N ASP A 393 -29.00 12.82 21.10
CA ASP A 393 -28.02 13.49 20.25
C ASP A 393 -28.44 13.41 18.78
N ALA A 394 -28.54 14.57 18.15
CA ALA A 394 -28.66 14.70 16.71
C ALA A 394 -27.42 15.40 16.15
N TYR A 395 -27.17 15.19 14.88
CA TYR A 395 -26.04 15.75 14.15
C TYR A 395 -26.59 16.58 13.00
N TYR A 396 -26.31 17.88 13.03
CA TYR A 396 -26.55 18.80 11.93
C TYR A 396 -25.35 18.73 10.99
N ILE A 397 -25.63 18.57 9.70
CA ILE A 397 -24.60 18.45 8.65
C ILE A 397 -24.89 19.55 7.64
N ASP A 398 -23.98 20.51 7.53
CA ASP A 398 -24.08 21.64 6.60
C ASP A 398 -23.27 21.37 5.33
N GLU A 399 -23.72 21.91 4.19
CA GLU A 399 -22.83 22.02 3.02
C GLU A 399 -21.75 23.08 3.34
N THR A 400 -20.50 22.68 3.14
CA THR A 400 -19.31 23.54 3.17
C THR A 400 -19.15 24.45 4.38
N SER A 401 -18.74 23.81 5.47
CA SER A 401 -17.74 24.37 6.37
C SER A 401 -16.61 23.36 6.41
N SER A 402 -15.96 23.14 5.28
CA SER A 402 -14.58 22.66 5.35
C SER A 402 -13.86 23.68 6.25
N GLN A 403 -13.01 23.24 7.17
CA GLN A 403 -12.16 24.16 7.96
C GLN A 403 -11.34 25.08 7.05
N TYR A 404 -11.25 24.71 5.77
CA TYR A 404 -10.69 25.48 4.69
C TYR A 404 -11.74 26.38 4.05
N LYS A 405 -11.34 27.63 3.82
CA LYS A 405 -12.12 28.62 3.08
C LYS A 405 -12.41 28.11 1.67
N GLU A 406 -13.64 28.33 1.24
CA GLU A 406 -14.08 28.04 -0.12
C GLU A 406 -13.60 29.14 -1.08
N VAL A 407 -13.31 28.74 -2.31
CA VAL A 407 -12.92 29.59 -3.43
C VAL A 407 -13.85 29.24 -4.59
N HIS A 408 -14.82 30.12 -4.86
CA HIS A 408 -15.62 30.02 -6.07
C HIS A 408 -14.80 30.49 -7.27
N VAL A 409 -14.68 29.64 -8.28
CA VAL A 409 -13.84 29.89 -9.46
C VAL A 409 -14.72 30.16 -10.67
N ASP A 410 -15.03 31.43 -10.91
CA ASP A 410 -15.74 31.88 -12.12
C ASP A 410 -14.75 32.04 -13.28
N GLU A 411 -13.56 32.57 -12.99
CA GLU A 411 -12.45 32.78 -13.92
C GLU A 411 -11.16 32.12 -13.38
N ILE A 412 -10.24 31.72 -14.26
CA ILE A 412 -8.96 31.09 -13.86
C ILE A 412 -8.16 31.98 -12.88
N SER A 413 -8.33 33.30 -12.94
CA SER A 413 -7.67 34.22 -12.00
C SER A 413 -8.09 34.06 -10.55
N ASP A 414 -9.27 33.52 -10.28
CA ASP A 414 -9.79 33.33 -8.92
C ASP A 414 -8.99 32.25 -8.17
N LEU A 415 -8.36 31.32 -8.90
CA LEU A 415 -7.43 30.36 -8.34
C LEU A 415 -6.26 31.03 -7.60
N PHE A 416 -5.90 32.27 -7.95
CA PHE A 416 -4.86 33.02 -7.24
C PHE A 416 -5.27 33.52 -5.86
N GLU A 417 -6.52 33.32 -5.43
CA GLU A 417 -6.89 33.47 -4.01
C GLU A 417 -6.14 32.45 -3.14
N LEU A 418 -5.87 31.25 -3.68
CA LEU A 418 -5.11 30.24 -2.98
C LEU A 418 -3.65 30.70 -2.79
N PRO A 419 -3.12 30.71 -1.55
CA PRO A 419 -1.77 31.20 -1.27
C PRO A 419 -0.67 30.53 -2.11
N CYS A 420 -0.82 29.24 -2.41
CA CYS A 420 0.13 28.49 -3.22
C CYS A 420 0.10 28.92 -4.70
N PHE A 421 -1.06 29.25 -5.27
CA PHE A 421 -1.15 29.79 -6.63
C PHE A 421 -0.75 31.25 -6.70
N GLN A 422 -1.00 32.04 -5.66
CA GLN A 422 -0.44 33.40 -5.57
C GLN A 422 1.10 33.36 -5.54
N ASN A 423 1.70 32.44 -4.78
CA ASN A 423 3.15 32.23 -4.77
C ASN A 423 3.69 31.75 -6.12
N LEU A 424 2.96 30.85 -6.81
CA LEU A 424 3.27 30.46 -8.19
C LEU A 424 3.25 31.68 -9.11
N ARG A 425 2.20 32.51 -9.06
CA ARG A 425 2.07 33.74 -9.85
C ARG A 425 3.23 34.70 -9.61
N ASP A 426 3.58 34.94 -8.36
CA ASP A 426 4.72 35.79 -8.00
C ASP A 426 6.03 35.25 -8.56
N LYS A 427 6.20 33.91 -8.57
CA LYS A 427 7.35 33.25 -9.18
C LYS A 427 7.36 33.39 -10.70
N LEU A 428 6.21 33.27 -11.35
CA LEU A 428 6.06 33.43 -12.80
C LEU A 428 6.36 34.87 -13.26
N HIS A 429 6.15 35.88 -12.41
CA HIS A 429 6.62 37.25 -12.72
C HIS A 429 8.15 37.38 -12.69
N GLN A 430 8.84 36.53 -11.93
CA GLN A 430 10.30 36.58 -11.79
C GLN A 430 11.04 35.76 -12.86
N GLN A 431 10.45 34.66 -13.32
CA GLN A 431 11.08 33.74 -14.27
C GLN A 431 10.05 32.95 -15.10
N PRO A 432 10.41 32.47 -16.29
CA PRO A 432 9.56 31.56 -17.05
C PRO A 432 9.27 30.25 -16.29
N PRO A 433 8.09 29.64 -16.49
CA PRO A 433 7.72 28.38 -15.87
C PRO A 433 8.62 27.26 -16.38
N VAL A 434 8.90 26.29 -15.51
CA VAL A 434 9.34 24.97 -15.99
C VAL A 434 8.13 24.18 -16.47
N ARG A 435 8.37 23.27 -17.42
CA ARG A 435 7.32 22.46 -18.08
C ARG A 435 6.32 21.83 -17.10
N LYS A 436 6.81 21.29 -15.99
CA LYS A 436 5.98 20.63 -14.96
C LYS A 436 4.96 21.60 -14.32
N TRP A 437 5.33 22.86 -14.06
CA TRP A 437 4.44 23.84 -13.42
C TRP A 437 3.27 24.20 -14.33
N LEU A 438 3.57 24.43 -15.61
CA LEU A 438 2.59 24.72 -16.63
C LEU A 438 1.61 23.56 -16.80
N PHE A 439 2.13 22.34 -16.93
CA PHE A 439 1.34 21.13 -17.12
C PHE A 439 0.35 20.92 -16.00
N SER A 440 0.85 21.02 -14.77
CA SER A 440 0.00 20.77 -13.63
C SER A 440 -1.03 21.88 -13.39
N PHE A 441 -0.73 23.14 -13.73
CA PHE A 441 -1.72 24.23 -13.67
C PHE A 441 -2.83 24.07 -14.72
N VAL A 442 -2.46 23.80 -15.98
CA VAL A 442 -3.43 23.52 -17.06
C VAL A 442 -4.32 22.34 -16.69
N ARG A 443 -3.74 21.28 -16.13
CA ARG A 443 -4.51 20.11 -15.71
C ARG A 443 -5.50 20.42 -14.61
N LEU A 444 -5.13 21.29 -13.66
CA LEU A 444 -6.08 21.73 -12.65
C LEU A 444 -7.26 22.50 -13.25
N CYS A 445 -6.98 23.40 -14.19
CA CYS A 445 -8.04 24.15 -14.86
C CYS A 445 -8.97 23.26 -15.68
N SER A 446 -8.48 22.17 -16.30
CA SER A 446 -9.34 21.28 -17.10
C SER A 446 -10.40 20.53 -16.29
N TRP A 447 -10.25 20.46 -14.97
CA TRP A 447 -11.23 19.83 -14.07
C TRP A 447 -12.24 20.80 -13.47
N LEU A 448 -12.14 22.10 -13.78
CA LEU A 448 -13.15 23.05 -13.33
C LEU A 448 -14.46 22.81 -14.10
N PRO A 449 -15.64 22.92 -13.45
CA PRO A 449 -16.93 22.59 -14.06
C PRO A 449 -17.21 23.32 -15.39
N GLN A 450 -16.71 24.54 -15.54
CA GLN A 450 -16.87 25.35 -16.76
C GLN A 450 -16.00 24.90 -17.95
N TYR A 451 -15.09 23.95 -17.74
CA TYR A 451 -14.16 23.42 -18.75
C TYR A 451 -14.23 21.90 -18.93
N TYR A 452 -14.64 21.13 -17.92
CA TYR A 452 -14.55 19.66 -17.93
C TYR A 452 -15.26 19.00 -19.13
N ASP A 453 -16.53 19.38 -19.38
CA ASP A 453 -17.33 18.92 -20.53
C ASP A 453 -17.34 19.91 -21.71
N ALA A 454 -16.53 20.97 -21.64
CA ALA A 454 -16.48 22.02 -22.65
C ALA A 454 -15.48 21.70 -23.77
N ASP A 455 -15.58 22.43 -24.88
CA ASP A 455 -14.55 22.39 -25.93
C ASP A 455 -13.23 22.96 -25.40
N ASP A 456 -12.13 22.21 -25.59
CA ASP A 456 -10.76 22.57 -25.20
C ASP A 456 -10.36 23.97 -25.68
N GLU A 457 -10.92 24.44 -26.80
CA GLU A 457 -10.66 25.78 -27.34
C GLU A 457 -10.91 26.90 -26.32
N LYS A 458 -11.94 26.76 -25.48
CA LYS A 458 -12.25 27.76 -24.45
C LYS A 458 -11.16 27.79 -23.38
N LEU A 459 -10.77 26.63 -22.86
CA LEU A 459 -9.71 26.52 -21.87
C LEU A 459 -8.35 27.00 -22.42
N VAL A 460 -8.03 26.64 -23.67
CA VAL A 460 -6.81 27.10 -24.33
C VAL A 460 -6.77 28.62 -24.42
N GLN A 461 -7.89 29.26 -24.79
CA GLN A 461 -7.97 30.71 -24.86
C GLN A 461 -7.82 31.36 -23.48
N ASP A 462 -8.50 30.84 -22.46
CA ASP A 462 -8.46 31.41 -21.10
C ASP A 462 -7.06 31.24 -20.46
N ILE A 463 -6.36 30.13 -20.75
CA ILE A 463 -4.96 29.94 -20.33
C ILE A 463 -4.02 30.94 -21.03
N LYS A 464 -4.22 31.20 -22.33
CA LYS A 464 -3.45 32.21 -23.07
C LYS A 464 -3.67 33.60 -22.48
N ASP A 465 -4.91 33.94 -22.15
CA ASP A 465 -5.27 35.22 -21.57
C ASP A 465 -4.61 35.39 -20.18
N ILE A 466 -4.66 34.37 -19.32
CA ILE A 466 -3.98 34.40 -18.02
C ILE A 466 -2.47 34.50 -18.15
N PHE A 467 -1.84 33.79 -19.08
CA PHE A 467 -0.38 33.87 -19.22
C PHE A 467 0.12 35.11 -19.94
N SER A 468 -0.72 35.80 -20.71
CA SER A 468 -0.39 37.07 -21.35
C SER A 468 0.08 38.14 -20.37
N GLN A 469 -0.25 38.02 -19.08
CA GLN A 469 0.19 38.92 -18.03
C GLN A 469 1.69 38.78 -17.66
N PHE A 470 2.36 37.70 -18.07
CA PHE A 470 3.73 37.42 -17.68
C PHE A 470 4.77 37.86 -18.73
N PRO A 471 5.97 38.35 -18.32
CA PRO A 471 6.94 38.95 -19.25
C PRO A 471 7.53 38.01 -20.29
N TRP A 472 7.47 36.70 -20.05
CA TRP A 472 8.03 35.65 -20.91
C TRP A 472 6.99 35.01 -21.84
N TYR A 473 5.73 35.48 -21.79
CA TYR A 473 4.64 34.91 -22.57
C TYR A 473 4.97 34.89 -24.06
N ASP A 474 4.78 33.72 -24.65
CA ASP A 474 4.77 33.50 -26.09
C ASP A 474 3.49 32.73 -26.43
N GLU A 475 2.67 33.32 -27.28
CA GLU A 475 1.35 32.81 -27.63
C GLU A 475 1.42 31.42 -28.25
N ALA A 476 2.30 31.23 -29.26
CA ALA A 476 2.41 29.98 -29.98
C ALA A 476 2.94 28.85 -29.09
N THR A 477 3.94 29.14 -28.25
CA THR A 477 4.49 28.17 -27.28
C THR A 477 3.46 27.81 -26.22
N THR A 478 2.74 28.79 -25.69
CA THR A 478 1.69 28.57 -24.69
C THR A 478 0.60 27.69 -25.23
N GLU A 479 0.04 28.02 -26.40
CA GLU A 479 -1.00 27.24 -27.04
C GLU A 479 -0.56 25.80 -27.31
N TYR A 480 0.65 25.62 -27.85
CA TYR A 480 1.21 24.30 -28.11
C TYR A 480 1.32 23.46 -26.83
N GLN A 481 1.86 24.02 -25.74
CA GLN A 481 2.06 23.29 -24.48
C GLN A 481 0.73 22.98 -23.79
N THR A 482 -0.24 23.90 -23.81
CA THR A 482 -1.57 23.68 -23.24
C THR A 482 -2.29 22.54 -23.97
N ARG A 483 -2.34 22.57 -25.30
CA ARG A 483 -2.95 21.49 -26.10
C ARG A 483 -2.23 20.16 -25.93
N TYR A 484 -0.90 20.20 -25.85
CA TYR A 484 -0.11 19.00 -25.57
C TYR A 484 -0.51 18.41 -24.23
N GLU A 485 -0.64 19.22 -23.17
CA GLU A 485 -1.06 18.72 -21.87
C GLU A 485 -2.48 18.14 -21.93
N LEU A 486 -3.47 18.86 -22.48
CA LEU A 486 -4.86 18.37 -22.54
C LEU A 486 -4.97 17.01 -23.26
N SER A 487 -4.20 16.81 -24.33
CA SER A 487 -4.17 15.54 -25.08
C SER A 487 -3.28 14.44 -24.47
N ASN A 488 -2.44 14.77 -23.49
CA ASN A 488 -1.48 13.83 -22.91
C ASN A 488 -2.14 12.93 -21.85
N THR A 489 -1.84 11.64 -21.91
CA THR A 489 -2.28 10.64 -20.93
C THR A 489 -1.08 9.98 -20.27
N ILE A 490 -1.22 9.57 -19.00
CA ILE A 490 -0.21 8.82 -18.27
C ILE A 490 -0.78 7.42 -18.02
N ALA A 491 -0.09 6.40 -18.53
CA ALA A 491 -0.57 5.00 -18.49
C ALA A 491 -1.99 4.81 -19.06
N GLY A 492 -2.38 5.64 -20.03
CA GLY A 492 -3.70 5.59 -20.67
C GLY A 492 -4.78 6.44 -19.99
N ASN A 493 -4.50 7.04 -18.83
CA ASN A 493 -5.48 7.80 -18.05
C ASN A 493 -5.17 9.31 -18.04
N THR A 494 -6.21 10.16 -17.90
CA THR A 494 -6.13 11.64 -17.88
C THR A 494 -5.51 12.17 -16.58
N PRO A 495 -4.27 12.66 -16.53
CA PRO A 495 -3.60 13.02 -15.27
C PRO A 495 -4.48 13.79 -14.28
N LEU A 496 -4.45 13.40 -13.00
CA LEU A 496 -5.22 14.10 -11.97
C LEU A 496 -4.64 15.50 -11.74
N PRO A 497 -5.46 16.47 -11.31
CA PRO A 497 -5.01 17.79 -10.94
C PRO A 497 -4.08 17.71 -9.71
N MET A 498 -3.42 18.81 -9.37
CA MET A 498 -2.55 18.81 -8.20
C MET A 498 -3.37 18.90 -6.91
N HIS A 499 -3.05 18.04 -5.94
CA HIS A 499 -3.44 18.20 -4.54
C HIS A 499 -2.34 18.92 -3.74
N CYS A 500 -2.64 19.25 -2.48
CA CYS A 500 -1.73 19.95 -1.58
C CYS A 500 -0.37 19.24 -1.44
N ASP A 501 -0.35 17.90 -1.33
CA ASP A 501 0.89 17.12 -1.14
C ASP A 501 1.66 16.83 -2.43
N ASN A 502 1.23 17.37 -3.57
CA ASN A 502 2.01 17.23 -4.80
C ASN A 502 3.37 17.91 -4.66
N ASP A 503 4.47 17.19 -4.95
CA ASP A 503 5.85 17.70 -4.89
C ASP A 503 6.03 19.08 -5.57
N THR A 504 5.30 19.30 -6.66
CA THR A 504 5.34 20.55 -7.43
C THR A 504 4.65 21.68 -6.67
N MET A 505 3.52 21.40 -6.03
CA MET A 505 2.80 22.37 -5.21
C MET A 505 3.52 22.71 -3.92
N GLN A 506 4.24 21.74 -3.34
CA GLN A 506 5.04 21.95 -2.12
C GLN A 506 6.13 23.00 -2.30
N LEU A 507 6.57 23.29 -3.54
CA LEU A 507 7.50 24.40 -3.83
C LEU A 507 6.90 25.79 -3.58
N PHE A 508 5.56 25.89 -3.58
CA PHE A 508 4.82 27.15 -3.46
C PHE A 508 3.93 27.19 -2.21
N CYS A 509 3.79 26.07 -1.51
CA CYS A 509 2.94 25.95 -0.34
C CYS A 509 3.58 26.59 0.90
N ILE A 510 2.74 27.13 1.78
CA ILE A 510 3.14 27.64 3.10
C ILE A 510 3.07 26.56 4.20
N GLY A 511 2.74 25.32 3.82
CA GLY A 511 2.45 24.19 4.70
C GLY A 511 0.95 24.05 4.95
N GLN A 512 0.41 22.84 4.72
CA GLN A 512 -1.02 22.55 4.85
C GLN A 512 -1.55 22.83 6.26
N GLU A 513 -0.75 22.52 7.29
CA GLU A 513 -1.13 22.72 8.70
C GLU A 513 -1.28 24.19 9.10
N THR A 514 -0.87 25.13 8.25
CA THR A 514 -0.95 26.57 8.48
C THR A 514 -1.75 27.29 7.38
N CYS A 515 -2.32 26.55 6.43
CA CYS A 515 -3.04 27.09 5.29
C CYS A 515 -4.55 26.99 5.54
N ASP A 516 -5.24 28.13 5.50
CA ASP A 516 -6.70 28.20 5.58
C ASP A 516 -7.40 27.60 4.34
N TYR A 517 -6.68 26.99 3.41
CA TYR A 517 -7.20 26.45 2.15
C TYR A 517 -6.68 25.03 1.89
N ASN A 518 -7.49 24.18 1.24
CA ASN A 518 -7.09 22.88 0.70
C ASN A 518 -7.59 22.76 -0.74
N ILE A 519 -6.72 22.45 -1.70
CA ILE A 519 -7.07 22.54 -3.13
C ILE A 519 -8.32 21.71 -3.48
N TYR A 520 -8.44 20.48 -2.96
CA TYR A 520 -9.57 19.57 -3.27
C TYR A 520 -10.79 19.77 -2.37
N SER A 521 -10.75 20.70 -1.42
CA SER A 521 -11.89 21.02 -0.55
C SER A 521 -12.30 22.49 -0.60
N SER A 522 -11.42 23.34 -1.13
CA SER A 522 -11.65 24.77 -1.34
C SER A 522 -12.12 25.09 -2.74
N ILE A 523 -11.84 24.24 -3.75
CA ILE A 523 -12.30 24.45 -5.13
C ILE A 523 -13.43 23.46 -5.42
N ASP A 524 -14.52 23.97 -5.99
CA ASP A 524 -15.61 23.17 -6.52
C ASP A 524 -15.23 22.57 -7.89
N PHE A 525 -14.47 21.46 -7.86
CA PHE A 525 -14.17 20.69 -9.05
C PHE A 525 -15.37 19.87 -9.51
N ASP A 526 -15.36 19.52 -10.80
CA ASP A 526 -16.35 18.62 -11.37
C ASP A 526 -16.37 17.26 -10.65
N LYS A 527 -17.55 16.69 -10.39
CA LYS A 527 -17.73 15.49 -9.55
C LYS A 527 -16.99 14.26 -10.11
N GLU A 528 -16.81 14.18 -11.43
CA GLU A 528 -16.07 13.13 -12.12
C GLU A 528 -14.59 13.13 -11.72
N LEU A 529 -14.03 14.27 -11.27
CA LEU A 529 -12.67 14.34 -10.72
C LEU A 529 -12.53 13.40 -9.53
N TYR A 530 -13.47 13.52 -8.60
CA TYR A 530 -13.44 12.75 -7.37
C TYR A 530 -13.64 11.27 -7.71
N GLN A 531 -14.55 10.95 -8.63
CA GLN A 531 -14.70 9.60 -9.15
C GLN A 531 -13.38 9.04 -9.73
N GLU A 532 -12.66 9.79 -10.56
CA GLU A 532 -11.39 9.34 -11.15
C GLU A 532 -10.26 9.22 -10.12
N ILE A 533 -10.22 10.10 -9.12
CA ILE A 533 -9.34 9.96 -7.95
C ILE A 533 -9.62 8.62 -7.26
N ASP A 534 -10.89 8.27 -7.13
CA ASP A 534 -11.32 7.09 -6.40
C ASP A 534 -11.04 5.79 -7.16
N GLU A 535 -11.27 5.77 -8.47
CA GLU A 535 -10.93 4.66 -9.36
C GLU A 535 -9.42 4.39 -9.39
N ARG A 536 -8.60 5.46 -9.47
CA ARG A 536 -7.12 5.33 -9.48
C ARG A 536 -6.53 4.93 -8.14
N ASN A 537 -7.21 5.27 -7.04
CA ASN A 537 -6.82 4.84 -5.71
C ASN A 537 -7.30 3.42 -5.38
N SER A 538 -8.21 2.86 -6.19
CA SER A 538 -8.77 1.51 -6.07
C SER A 538 -8.10 0.49 -7.00
N SER A 539 -7.38 0.97 -8.01
CA SER A 539 -6.50 0.21 -8.92
C SER A 539 -5.09 0.07 -8.35
#